data_AF-A0A090X1K5-F1
#
_entry.id   AF-A0A090X1K5-F1
#
_cell.length_a   1.000
_cell.length_b   1.000
_cell.length_c   1.000
_cell.angle_alpha   90.00
_cell.angle_beta   90.00
_cell.angle_gamma   90.00
#
_symmetry.space_group_name_H-M   'P 1'
#
loop_
_entity.id
_entity.type
_entity.pdbx_description
1 polymer ?
#
loop_
_entity_poly.entity_id
_entity_poly.type
_entity_poly.pdbx_seq_one_letter_code
_entity_poly.pdbx_strand_id
1 'polypeptide(L)'
;MFKGEIKTDIAVIGNSRAQFHYNPKIISEITGGVSCYNLGLSGTPINIFDIRWKAFINRNKLPSLLIIDVDYNFLGSAKGGVYEKYQYIPYVNTNEYTKIVKPIDKNLFLEQYVPCFKYKGQTVPIISKISSAFSQNCDNFINGFNINNTIWDDNEWAIFKKKRLHEAVDSKKFHGLYADGFSKLSSILDFSKKNNIKSDFGVVASIYRSSKI
;
A
#
# COMPACT_ATOMS: atom_id res chain seq x y z
N MET A 1 -8.89 4.09 8.76
CA MET A 1 -8.57 5.23 7.86
C MET A 1 -9.82 5.90 7.27
N PHE A 2 -10.66 5.21 6.50
CA PHE A 2 -11.81 5.86 5.84
C PHE A 2 -12.84 6.42 6.83
N LYS A 3 -12.93 5.84 8.04
CA LYS A 3 -13.74 6.34 9.16
C LYS A 3 -13.15 7.55 9.90
N GLY A 4 -11.88 7.92 9.64
CA GLY A 4 -11.23 9.05 10.34
C GLY A 4 -10.72 8.75 11.74
N GLU A 5 -10.71 7.49 12.16
CA GLU A 5 -10.41 7.09 13.55
C GLU A 5 -8.91 6.92 13.84
N ILE A 6 -8.03 6.97 12.83
CA ILE A 6 -6.60 6.77 13.04
C ILE A 6 -5.99 8.03 13.66
N LYS A 7 -5.32 7.86 14.80
CA LYS A 7 -4.50 8.88 15.45
C LYS A 7 -3.11 8.30 15.64
N THR A 8 -2.16 8.79 14.87
CA THR A 8 -0.78 8.29 14.87
C THR A 8 0.21 9.43 14.69
N ASP A 9 1.38 9.32 15.29
CA ASP A 9 2.47 10.28 15.13
C ASP A 9 3.43 9.81 14.03
N ILE A 10 3.57 8.50 13.85
CA ILE A 10 4.32 7.87 12.75
C ILE A 10 3.33 7.14 11.84
N ALA A 11 3.39 7.39 10.54
CA ALA A 11 2.69 6.57 9.55
C ALA A 11 3.69 5.91 8.60
N VAL A 12 3.48 4.64 8.27
CA VAL A 12 4.30 3.92 7.29
C VAL A 12 3.47 3.67 6.03
N ILE A 13 3.99 3.99 4.85
CA ILE A 13 3.35 3.70 3.56
C ILE A 13 4.28 2.86 2.68
N GLY A 14 3.68 2.11 1.75
CA GLY A 14 4.41 1.28 0.80
C GLY A 14 3.59 0.05 0.38
N ASN A 15 4.26 -0.93 -0.22
CA ASN A 15 3.62 -2.15 -0.71
C ASN A 15 3.68 -3.31 0.30
N SER A 16 3.91 -4.54 -0.17
CA SER A 16 4.00 -5.75 0.67
C SER A 16 5.06 -5.64 1.76
N ARG A 17 6.26 -5.11 1.47
CA ARG A 17 7.29 -4.99 2.51
C ARG A 17 6.87 -4.04 3.61
N ALA A 18 6.26 -2.91 3.26
CA ALA A 18 5.66 -2.03 4.25
C ALA A 18 4.69 -2.82 5.14
N GLN A 19 3.70 -3.50 4.53
CA GLN A 19 2.66 -4.23 5.25
C GLN A 19 3.18 -5.30 6.22
N PHE A 20 4.25 -6.01 5.84
CA PHE A 20 4.73 -7.19 6.59
C PHE A 20 5.98 -6.96 7.44
N HIS A 21 6.75 -5.87 7.24
CA HIS A 21 8.04 -5.70 7.94
C HIS A 21 8.04 -4.57 8.99
N TYR A 22 7.20 -3.55 8.83
CA TYR A 22 7.18 -2.40 9.74
C TYR A 22 6.18 -2.65 10.86
N ASN A 23 6.64 -3.26 11.95
CA ASN A 23 5.82 -3.58 13.12
C ASN A 23 5.59 -2.34 14.02
N PRO A 24 4.36 -1.79 14.08
CA PRO A 24 4.08 -0.56 14.82
C PRO A 24 4.25 -0.72 16.32
N LYS A 25 4.04 -1.93 16.86
CA LYS A 25 4.23 -2.22 18.29
C LYS A 25 5.71 -2.09 18.67
N ILE A 26 6.60 -2.74 17.91
CA ILE A 26 8.05 -2.65 18.13
C ILE A 26 8.55 -1.22 17.97
N ILE A 27 8.10 -0.52 16.91
CA ILE A 27 8.45 0.89 16.70
C ILE A 27 8.01 1.74 17.89
N SER A 28 6.76 1.56 18.36
CA SER A 28 6.24 2.28 19.52
C SER A 28 7.03 1.97 20.80
N GLU A 29 7.44 0.72 21.03
CA GLU A 29 8.23 0.33 22.20
C GLU A 29 9.62 0.98 22.18
N ILE A 30 10.34 0.90 21.06
CA ILE A 30 11.69 1.46 20.90
C ILE A 30 11.70 2.98 21.00
N THR A 31 10.65 3.63 20.52
CA THR A 31 10.54 5.10 20.52
C THR A 31 9.96 5.67 21.83
N GLY A 32 9.73 4.84 22.85
CA GLY A 32 9.23 5.29 24.14
C GLY A 32 7.74 5.66 24.15
N GLY A 33 6.93 4.98 23.33
CA GLY A 33 5.47 5.13 23.28
C GLY A 33 4.93 6.00 22.15
N VAL A 34 5.76 6.40 21.17
CA VAL A 34 5.29 7.18 20.02
C VAL A 34 4.36 6.32 19.17
N SER A 35 3.15 6.83 18.92
CA SER A 35 2.12 6.08 18.21
C SER A 35 2.51 5.86 16.74
N CYS A 36 2.39 4.60 16.28
CA CYS A 36 2.72 4.20 14.92
C CYS A 36 1.57 3.43 14.27
N TYR A 37 1.34 3.69 12.98
CA TYR A 37 0.34 2.99 12.18
C TYR A 37 0.90 2.64 10.80
N ASN A 38 0.72 1.40 10.38
CA ASN A 38 1.16 0.90 9.09
C ASN A 38 0.01 0.96 8.09
N LEU A 39 0.14 1.82 7.09
CA LEU A 39 -0.82 1.97 6.00
C LEU A 39 -0.45 1.12 4.78
N GLY A 40 0.67 0.39 4.81
CA GLY A 40 1.18 -0.43 3.72
C GLY A 40 0.16 -1.44 3.20
N LEU A 41 0.18 -1.67 1.89
CA LEU A 41 -0.75 -2.59 1.24
C LEU A 41 -0.03 -3.44 0.19
N SER A 42 0.03 -4.75 0.43
CA SER A 42 0.59 -5.73 -0.49
C SER A 42 -0.06 -5.65 -1.87
N GLY A 43 0.72 -5.97 -2.90
CA GLY A 43 0.27 -5.99 -4.29
C GLY A 43 -0.19 -4.65 -4.86
N THR A 44 -0.08 -3.55 -4.11
CA THR A 44 -0.70 -2.27 -4.47
C THR A 44 0.34 -1.26 -4.95
N PRO A 45 0.33 -0.90 -6.24
CA PRO A 45 1.13 0.21 -6.75
C PRO A 45 0.61 1.56 -6.25
N ILE A 46 1.47 2.57 -6.27
CA ILE A 46 1.22 3.89 -5.69
C ILE A 46 0.00 4.59 -6.29
N ASN A 47 -0.30 4.34 -7.56
CA ASN A 47 -1.47 4.93 -8.23
C ASN A 47 -2.81 4.45 -7.63
N ILE A 48 -2.89 3.19 -7.18
CA ILE A 48 -4.04 2.66 -6.43
C ILE A 48 -3.93 3.01 -4.95
N PHE A 49 -2.72 2.97 -4.39
CA PHE A 49 -2.47 3.36 -3.00
C PHE A 49 -2.92 4.79 -2.71
N ASP A 50 -2.89 5.68 -3.70
CA ASP A 50 -3.35 7.07 -3.63
C ASP A 50 -4.81 7.18 -3.09
N ILE A 51 -5.66 6.16 -3.29
CA ILE A 51 -7.00 6.07 -2.67
C ILE A 51 -6.87 6.06 -1.15
N ARG A 52 -6.00 5.18 -0.63
CA ARG A 52 -5.73 5.02 0.78
C ARG A 52 -5.07 6.28 1.33
N TRP A 53 -4.01 6.76 0.69
CA TRP A 53 -3.33 7.98 1.12
C TRP A 53 -4.29 9.17 1.26
N LYS A 54 -5.12 9.43 0.24
CA LYS A 54 -6.14 10.50 0.27
C LYS A 54 -7.18 10.31 1.36
N ALA A 55 -7.71 9.09 1.51
CA ALA A 55 -8.66 8.81 2.58
C ALA A 55 -8.04 9.00 3.98
N PHE A 56 -6.75 8.73 4.13
CA PHE A 56 -6.02 8.97 5.37
C PHE A 56 -5.90 10.48 5.67
N ILE A 57 -5.25 11.24 4.79
CA ILE A 57 -4.96 12.66 5.01
C ILE A 57 -6.21 13.55 5.09
N ASN A 58 -7.32 13.15 4.47
CA ASN A 58 -8.55 13.94 4.47
C ASN A 58 -9.40 13.75 5.73
N ARG A 59 -9.16 12.69 6.52
CA ARG A 59 -10.10 12.29 7.59
C ARG A 59 -9.43 11.97 8.93
N ASN A 60 -8.12 11.76 8.97
CA ASN A 60 -7.40 11.29 10.14
C ASN A 60 -6.40 12.35 10.60
N LYS A 61 -5.88 12.23 11.83
CA LYS A 61 -4.79 13.09 12.31
C LYS A 61 -3.57 12.88 11.41
N LEU A 62 -3.00 13.98 10.90
CA LEU A 62 -1.75 13.92 10.15
C LEU A 62 -0.60 13.50 11.07
N PRO A 63 0.29 12.59 10.62
CA PRO A 63 1.45 12.17 11.39
C PRO A 63 2.49 13.29 11.42
N SER A 64 3.37 13.26 12.43
CA SER A 64 4.56 14.10 12.45
C SER A 64 5.71 13.51 11.61
N LEU A 65 5.71 12.18 11.43
CA LEU A 65 6.66 11.45 10.61
C LEU A 65 5.96 10.47 9.65
N LEU A 66 6.32 10.53 8.38
CA LEU A 66 5.92 9.60 7.33
C LEU A 66 7.13 8.78 6.88
N ILE A 67 7.07 7.47 7.08
CA ILE A 67 8.06 6.52 6.54
C ILE A 67 7.52 5.97 5.23
N ILE A 68 8.32 6.04 4.17
CA ILE A 68 7.93 5.59 2.83
C ILE A 68 8.84 4.45 2.39
N ASP A 69 8.29 3.23 2.31
CA ASP A 69 8.96 2.08 1.69
C ASP A 69 8.78 2.15 0.16
N VAL A 70 9.87 2.36 -0.57
CA VAL A 70 9.85 2.55 -2.01
C VAL A 70 10.61 1.43 -2.71
N ASP A 71 9.95 0.77 -3.67
CA ASP A 71 10.56 -0.11 -4.65
C ASP A 71 9.92 0.08 -6.04
N TYR A 72 10.41 -0.67 -7.03
CA TYR A 72 9.88 -0.65 -8.38
C TYR A 72 8.41 -1.11 -8.48
N ASN A 73 7.95 -2.01 -7.61
CA ASN A 73 6.55 -2.48 -7.65
C ASN A 73 5.60 -1.38 -7.15
N PHE A 74 6.01 -0.65 -6.11
CA PHE A 74 5.26 0.47 -5.55
C PHE A 74 5.22 1.63 -6.54
N LEU A 75 6.35 1.96 -7.19
CA LEU A 75 6.38 2.99 -8.23
C LEU A 75 5.68 2.59 -9.54
N GLY A 76 5.31 1.31 -9.69
CA GLY A 76 4.60 0.82 -10.86
C GLY A 76 3.16 1.35 -10.97
N SER A 77 2.44 0.82 -11.96
CA SER A 77 1.02 1.09 -12.17
C SER A 77 0.22 -0.21 -12.19
N ALA A 78 -1.00 -0.18 -11.66
CA ALA A 78 -1.89 -1.35 -11.72
C ALA A 78 -2.26 -1.70 -13.17
N LYS A 79 -1.99 -2.96 -13.57
CA LYS A 79 -2.23 -3.46 -14.94
C LYS A 79 -3.51 -4.30 -15.10
N GLY A 80 -4.40 -4.33 -14.10
CA GLY A 80 -5.54 -5.25 -14.10
C GLY A 80 -6.70 -4.85 -13.20
N GLY A 81 -6.88 -3.56 -12.92
CA GLY A 81 -7.92 -3.09 -12.00
C GLY A 81 -7.41 -2.80 -10.59
N VAL A 82 -8.35 -2.62 -9.67
CA VAL A 82 -8.07 -2.34 -8.25
C VAL A 82 -7.77 -3.66 -7.53
N TYR A 83 -6.53 -3.82 -7.05
CA TYR A 83 -6.14 -4.96 -6.22
C TYR A 83 -6.98 -5.01 -4.94
N GLU A 84 -7.40 -6.22 -4.54
CA GLU A 84 -8.24 -6.47 -3.36
C GLU A 84 -9.43 -5.51 -3.23
N LYS A 85 -10.16 -5.38 -4.33
CA LYS A 85 -11.29 -4.45 -4.47
C LYS A 85 -12.33 -4.53 -3.34
N TYR A 86 -12.50 -5.71 -2.73
CA TYR A 86 -13.40 -5.90 -1.59
C TYR A 86 -13.16 -4.91 -0.44
N GLN A 87 -11.92 -4.46 -0.23
CA GLN A 87 -11.56 -3.50 0.83
C GLN A 87 -12.19 -2.12 0.63
N TYR A 88 -12.58 -1.79 -0.60
CA TYR A 88 -13.12 -0.50 -0.97
C TYR A 88 -14.63 -0.50 -1.20
N ILE A 89 -15.30 -1.65 -1.11
CA ILE A 89 -16.75 -1.77 -1.34
C ILE A 89 -17.59 -0.75 -0.54
N PRO A 90 -17.30 -0.49 0.75
CA PRO A 90 -18.04 0.53 1.50
C PRO A 90 -17.79 1.97 1.02
N TYR A 91 -16.75 2.17 0.22
CA TYR A 91 -16.21 3.48 -0.14
C TYR A 91 -16.24 3.74 -1.66
N VAL A 92 -16.94 2.91 -2.44
CA VAL A 92 -17.02 3.06 -3.92
C VAL A 92 -17.59 4.40 -4.38
N ASN A 93 -18.39 5.06 -3.53
CA ASN A 93 -19.01 6.35 -3.80
C ASN A 93 -18.20 7.55 -3.29
N THR A 94 -17.03 7.33 -2.68
CA THR A 94 -16.20 8.45 -2.23
C THR A 94 -15.47 9.11 -3.40
N ASN A 95 -15.20 10.41 -3.28
CA ASN A 95 -14.54 11.18 -4.32
C ASN A 95 -13.12 10.67 -4.60
N GLU A 96 -12.38 10.33 -3.54
CA GLU A 96 -11.02 9.81 -3.65
C GLU A 96 -10.97 8.45 -4.37
N TYR A 97 -11.94 7.57 -4.13
CA TYR A 97 -12.05 6.29 -4.84
C TYR A 97 -12.44 6.53 -6.30
N THR A 98 -13.53 7.26 -6.52
CA THR A 98 -14.10 7.48 -7.85
C THR A 98 -13.10 8.09 -8.82
N LYS A 99 -12.36 9.12 -8.40
CA LYS A 99 -11.37 9.79 -9.26
C LYS A 99 -10.25 8.88 -9.74
N ILE A 100 -9.80 7.96 -8.89
CA ILE A 100 -8.69 7.06 -9.20
C ILE A 100 -9.18 5.85 -10.00
N VAL A 101 -10.36 5.32 -9.66
CA VAL A 101 -10.85 4.06 -10.23
C VAL A 101 -11.58 4.26 -11.55
N LYS A 102 -12.24 5.41 -11.78
CA LYS A 102 -12.96 5.70 -13.03
C LYS A 102 -12.15 5.46 -14.32
N PRO A 103 -10.87 5.87 -14.43
CA PRO A 103 -10.08 5.58 -15.64
C PRO A 103 -9.64 4.10 -15.77
N ILE A 104 -9.75 3.30 -14.70
CA ILE A 104 -9.22 1.93 -14.62
C ILE A 104 -10.35 0.91 -14.78
N ASP A 105 -11.51 1.18 -14.17
CA ASP A 105 -12.61 0.23 -14.10
C ASP A 105 -13.87 0.75 -14.81
N LYS A 106 -14.17 0.12 -15.94
CA LYS A 106 -15.34 0.44 -16.78
C LYS A 106 -16.67 0.13 -16.07
N ASN A 107 -16.66 -0.77 -15.10
CA ASN A 107 -17.86 -1.18 -14.38
C ASN A 107 -18.17 -0.31 -13.16
N LEU A 108 -17.35 0.71 -12.86
CA LEU A 108 -17.52 1.56 -11.69
C LEU A 108 -18.95 2.13 -11.57
N PHE A 109 -19.55 2.55 -12.69
CA PHE A 109 -20.94 3.04 -12.69
C PHE A 109 -21.92 1.99 -12.17
N LEU A 110 -21.82 0.75 -12.63
CA LEU A 110 -22.69 -0.34 -12.18
C LEU A 110 -22.49 -0.61 -10.69
N GLU A 111 -21.26 -0.53 -10.21
CA GLU A 111 -20.96 -0.77 -8.79
C GLU A 111 -21.46 0.34 -7.86
N GLN A 112 -21.54 1.58 -8.35
CA GLN A 112 -22.03 2.72 -7.59
C GLN A 112 -23.56 2.74 -7.51
N TYR A 113 -24.24 2.37 -8.59
CA TYR A 113 -25.68 2.62 -8.75
C TYR A 113 -26.55 1.37 -8.85
N VAL A 114 -26.02 0.22 -9.28
CA VAL A 114 -26.79 -1.03 -9.35
C VAL A 114 -26.64 -1.78 -8.03
N PRO A 115 -27.74 -1.99 -7.27
CA PRO A 115 -27.69 -2.73 -6.02
C PRO A 115 -26.99 -4.08 -6.18
N CYS A 116 -26.18 -4.42 -5.18
CA CYS A 116 -25.40 -5.64 -5.10
C CYS A 116 -24.32 -5.87 -6.18
N PHE A 117 -24.28 -5.09 -7.27
CA PHE A 117 -23.32 -5.31 -8.36
C PHE A 117 -21.85 -5.17 -7.89
N LYS A 118 -21.59 -4.29 -6.91
CA LYS A 118 -20.27 -4.12 -6.26
C LYS A 118 -19.73 -5.35 -5.54
N TYR A 119 -20.56 -6.38 -5.31
CA TYR A 119 -20.13 -7.66 -4.70
C TYR A 119 -19.80 -8.73 -5.75
N LYS A 120 -19.96 -8.45 -7.05
CA LYS A 120 -19.65 -9.39 -8.13
C LYS A 120 -18.20 -9.85 -8.04
N GLY A 121 -18.00 -11.18 -7.97
CA GLY A 121 -16.68 -11.79 -7.86
C GLY A 121 -16.00 -11.67 -6.49
N GLN A 122 -16.69 -11.16 -5.48
CA GLN A 122 -16.16 -10.96 -4.12
C GLN A 122 -16.75 -11.95 -3.10
N THR A 123 -17.28 -13.09 -3.56
CA THR A 123 -17.98 -14.08 -2.72
C THR A 123 -17.07 -14.65 -1.63
N VAL A 124 -15.83 -15.01 -1.96
CA VAL A 124 -14.89 -15.62 -1.01
C VAL A 124 -14.52 -14.67 0.14
N PRO A 125 -14.07 -13.41 -0.10
CA PRO A 125 -13.82 -12.46 0.99
C PRO A 125 -15.05 -12.17 1.86
N ILE A 126 -16.24 -12.08 1.24
CA ILE A 126 -17.49 -11.81 1.95
C ILE A 126 -17.86 -12.98 2.86
N ILE A 127 -17.85 -14.21 2.35
CA ILE A 127 -18.16 -15.42 3.13
C ILE A 127 -17.15 -15.60 4.26
N SER A 128 -15.86 -15.37 3.99
CA SER A 128 -14.81 -15.40 5.01
C SER A 128 -15.09 -14.40 6.13
N LYS A 129 -15.45 -13.16 5.81
CA LYS A 129 -15.78 -12.13 6.82
C LYS A 129 -17.05 -12.45 7.59
N ILE A 130 -18.09 -12.97 6.94
CA ILE A 130 -19.31 -13.43 7.62
C ILE A 130 -18.98 -14.58 8.58
N SER A 131 -18.23 -15.59 8.12
CA SER A 131 -17.80 -16.70 8.96
C SER A 131 -16.98 -16.21 10.16
N SER A 132 -16.08 -15.24 9.96
CA SER A 132 -15.29 -14.64 11.05
C SER A 132 -16.10 -13.75 12.00
N ALA A 133 -17.33 -13.36 11.65
CA ALA A 133 -18.22 -12.69 12.59
C ALA A 133 -18.88 -13.69 13.55
N PHE A 134 -18.98 -14.97 13.13
CA PHE A 134 -19.56 -16.06 13.92
C PHE A 134 -18.48 -16.93 14.60
N SER A 135 -17.21 -16.80 14.23
CA SER A 135 -16.06 -17.40 14.91
C SER A 135 -15.16 -16.33 15.52
N GLN A 136 -14.49 -16.59 16.66
CA GLN A 136 -13.48 -15.67 17.22
C GLN A 136 -12.16 -15.73 16.42
N ASN A 137 -12.22 -15.55 15.11
CA ASN A 137 -11.01 -15.40 14.31
C ASN A 137 -10.55 -13.94 14.40
N CYS A 138 -9.55 -13.69 15.25
CA CYS A 138 -8.87 -12.40 15.29
C CYS A 138 -8.18 -12.15 13.94
N ASP A 139 -8.43 -10.99 13.34
CA ASP A 139 -7.62 -10.52 12.21
C ASP A 139 -6.15 -10.45 12.65
N ASN A 140 -5.22 -10.99 11.85
CA ASN A 140 -3.76 -11.02 12.14
C ASN A 140 -3.10 -9.64 11.96
N PHE A 141 -3.71 -8.57 12.48
CA PHE A 141 -3.27 -7.21 12.27
C PHE A 141 -3.02 -6.46 13.57
N ILE A 142 -1.91 -5.71 13.62
CA ILE A 142 -1.59 -4.76 14.69
C ILE A 142 -1.42 -3.39 14.04
N ASN A 143 -2.35 -2.46 14.25
CA ASN A 143 -2.31 -1.11 13.66
C ASN A 143 -1.97 -1.10 12.16
N GLY A 144 -2.58 -2.02 11.40
CA GLY A 144 -2.41 -2.18 9.96
C GLY A 144 -1.20 -3.00 9.50
N PHE A 145 -0.29 -3.38 10.40
CA PHE A 145 0.75 -4.36 10.11
C PHE A 145 0.18 -5.77 10.14
N ASN A 146 0.47 -6.56 9.11
CA ASN A 146 0.02 -7.93 9.00
C ASN A 146 1.06 -8.86 9.61
N ILE A 147 0.68 -9.57 10.67
CA ILE A 147 1.55 -10.54 11.34
C ILE A 147 1.71 -11.74 10.41
N ASN A 148 2.94 -11.96 9.95
CA ASN A 148 3.29 -13.13 9.18
C ASN A 148 4.55 -13.78 9.79
N ASN A 149 4.41 -15.04 10.20
CA ASN A 149 5.48 -15.82 10.82
C ASN A 149 6.16 -16.78 9.82
N THR A 150 6.16 -16.42 8.54
CA THR A 150 6.91 -17.16 7.52
C THR A 150 8.39 -17.19 7.88
N ILE A 151 8.96 -18.38 7.90
CA ILE A 151 10.39 -18.60 8.14
C ILE A 151 11.15 -18.14 6.90
N TRP A 152 12.25 -17.43 7.11
CA TRP A 152 13.16 -17.07 6.02
C TRP A 152 13.78 -18.32 5.40
N ASP A 153 13.56 -18.55 4.10
CA ASP A 153 14.14 -19.65 3.35
C ASP A 153 15.19 -19.12 2.35
N ASP A 154 16.45 -19.49 2.57
CA ASP A 154 17.57 -19.10 1.70
C ASP A 154 17.43 -19.63 0.26
N ASN A 155 16.59 -20.64 0.03
CA ASN A 155 16.28 -21.12 -1.31
C ASN A 155 15.49 -20.08 -2.12
N GLU A 156 14.59 -19.33 -1.48
CA GLU A 156 13.87 -18.23 -2.14
C GLU A 156 14.82 -17.14 -2.59
N TRP A 157 15.83 -16.83 -1.76
CA TRP A 157 16.89 -15.89 -2.13
C TRP A 157 17.72 -16.39 -3.32
N ALA A 158 18.07 -17.68 -3.36
CA ALA A 158 18.76 -18.26 -4.50
C ALA A 158 17.93 -18.19 -5.79
N ILE A 159 16.62 -18.46 -5.72
CA ILE A 159 15.68 -18.34 -6.84
C ILE A 159 15.56 -16.89 -7.31
N PHE A 160 15.44 -15.93 -6.38
CA PHE A 160 15.39 -14.51 -6.69
C PHE A 160 16.64 -14.06 -7.46
N LYS A 161 17.82 -14.43 -6.95
CA LYS A 161 19.10 -14.15 -7.60
C LYS A 161 19.12 -14.68 -9.04
N LYS A 162 18.72 -15.93 -9.25
CA LYS A 162 18.70 -16.56 -10.59
C LYS A 162 17.74 -15.88 -11.56
N LYS A 163 16.57 -15.40 -11.08
CA LYS A 163 15.53 -14.81 -11.93
C LYS A 163 15.73 -13.32 -12.22
N ARG A 164 16.35 -12.54 -11.32
CA ARG A 164 16.27 -11.06 -11.36
C ARG A 164 17.63 -10.33 -11.37
N LEU A 165 18.76 -10.98 -11.09
CA LEU A 165 20.08 -10.30 -11.13
C LEU A 165 20.57 -9.96 -12.54
N HIS A 166 20.04 -10.61 -13.58
CA HIS A 166 20.52 -10.47 -14.96
C HIS A 166 19.67 -9.50 -15.81
N GLU A 167 18.62 -8.91 -15.26
CA GLU A 167 17.83 -7.90 -15.98
C GLU A 167 18.60 -6.57 -15.98
N ALA A 168 19.39 -6.33 -17.03
CA ALA A 168 19.94 -5.01 -17.30
C ALA A 168 18.77 -4.06 -17.60
N VAL A 169 18.50 -3.14 -16.69
CA VAL A 169 17.44 -2.15 -16.85
C VAL A 169 17.98 -0.99 -17.66
N ASP A 170 17.46 -0.83 -18.88
CA ASP A 170 17.60 0.40 -19.65
C ASP A 170 16.98 1.56 -18.87
N SER A 171 17.82 2.53 -18.48
CA SER A 171 17.42 3.67 -17.65
C SER A 171 16.36 4.57 -18.30
N LYS A 172 16.31 4.64 -19.63
CA LYS A 172 15.25 5.37 -20.36
C LYS A 172 13.93 4.62 -20.30
N LYS A 173 13.96 3.30 -20.47
CA LYS A 173 12.79 2.42 -20.31
C LYS A 173 12.26 2.46 -18.88
N PHE A 174 13.16 2.54 -17.88
CA PHE A 174 12.81 2.69 -16.47
C PHE A 174 12.05 3.99 -16.18
N HIS A 175 12.60 5.14 -16.59
CA HIS A 175 11.95 6.43 -16.35
C HIS A 175 10.56 6.50 -16.98
N GLY A 176 10.40 6.05 -18.22
CA GLY A 176 9.08 6.03 -18.88
C GLY A 176 8.06 5.12 -18.17
N LEU A 177 8.49 3.96 -17.68
CA LEU A 177 7.61 3.01 -17.00
C LEU A 177 7.12 3.49 -15.62
N TYR A 178 7.93 4.29 -14.92
CA TYR A 178 7.67 4.70 -13.54
C TYR A 178 7.37 6.20 -13.37
N ALA A 179 7.26 6.95 -14.47
CA ALA A 179 7.03 8.40 -14.43
C ALA A 179 5.78 8.80 -13.62
N ASP A 180 4.65 8.10 -13.80
CA ASP A 180 3.44 8.33 -13.01
C ASP A 180 3.68 8.05 -11.52
N GLY A 181 4.37 6.95 -11.20
CA GLY A 181 4.70 6.61 -9.82
C GLY A 181 5.59 7.64 -9.14
N PHE A 182 6.61 8.13 -9.84
CA PHE A 182 7.43 9.24 -9.35
C PHE A 182 6.62 10.52 -9.16
N SER A 183 5.75 10.88 -10.11
CA SER A 183 4.87 12.04 -9.98
C SER A 183 3.96 11.94 -8.75
N LYS A 184 3.40 10.75 -8.48
CA LYS A 184 2.59 10.48 -7.28
C LYS A 184 3.42 10.58 -6.01
N LEU A 185 4.62 10.01 -5.99
CA LEU A 185 5.52 10.11 -4.84
C LEU A 185 5.90 11.56 -4.56
N SER A 186 6.26 12.34 -5.59
CA SER A 186 6.50 13.78 -5.45
C SER A 186 5.30 14.51 -4.86
N SER A 187 4.08 14.21 -5.32
CA SER A 187 2.86 14.80 -4.76
C SER A 187 2.67 14.47 -3.27
N ILE A 188 3.05 13.28 -2.81
CA ILE A 188 3.02 12.91 -1.39
C ILE A 188 4.05 13.73 -0.61
N LEU A 189 5.27 13.86 -1.12
CA LEU A 189 6.35 14.60 -0.47
C LEU A 189 6.05 16.11 -0.39
N ASP A 190 5.50 16.68 -1.45
CA ASP A 190 5.08 18.08 -1.48
C ASP A 190 3.97 18.35 -0.45
N PHE A 191 3.00 17.43 -0.36
CA PHE A 191 1.98 17.49 0.68
C PHE A 191 2.60 17.41 2.08
N SER A 192 3.52 16.46 2.32
CA SER A 192 4.20 16.31 3.59
C SER A 192 4.95 17.58 4.00
N LYS A 193 5.74 18.15 3.07
CA LYS A 193 6.47 19.40 3.27
C LYS A 193 5.54 20.57 3.60
N LYS A 194 4.44 20.72 2.85
CA LYS A 194 3.45 21.79 3.07
C LYS A 194 2.79 21.71 4.45
N ASN A 195 2.63 20.50 4.99
CA ASN A 195 1.95 20.25 6.25
C ASN A 195 2.93 19.96 7.42
N ASN A 196 4.22 20.27 7.26
CA ASN A 196 5.26 20.04 8.27
C ASN A 196 5.38 18.58 8.75
N ILE A 197 5.09 17.62 7.87
CA ILE A 197 5.29 16.19 8.10
C ILE A 197 6.72 15.86 7.67
N LYS A 198 7.53 15.33 8.59
CA LYS A 198 8.87 14.82 8.23
C LYS A 198 8.71 13.56 7.38
N SER A 199 9.49 13.40 6.32
CA SER A 199 9.46 12.19 5.49
C SER A 199 10.81 11.50 5.52
N ASP A 200 10.80 10.18 5.70
CA ASP A 200 11.98 9.31 5.66
C ASP A 200 11.74 8.14 4.71
N PHE A 201 12.80 7.63 4.08
CA PHE A 201 12.71 6.62 3.03
C PHE A 201 13.36 5.31 3.45
N GLY A 202 12.57 4.24 3.42
CA GLY A 202 13.08 2.88 3.34
C GLY A 202 13.32 2.53 1.88
N VAL A 203 14.56 2.67 1.38
CA VAL A 203 14.90 2.32 -0.01
C VAL A 203 15.43 0.90 -0.09
N VAL A 204 14.52 0.02 -0.54
CA VAL A 204 14.74 -1.30 -1.16
C VAL A 204 15.65 -1.29 -2.39
N ALA A 205 16.95 -0.97 -2.30
CA ALA A 205 17.83 -1.14 -3.47
C ALA A 205 17.91 -2.62 -3.86
N SER A 206 17.07 -3.03 -4.82
CA SER A 206 17.30 -4.25 -5.59
C SER A 206 18.65 -4.04 -6.26
N ILE A 207 19.68 -4.74 -5.81
CA ILE A 207 21.09 -4.48 -6.12
C ILE A 207 21.27 -4.37 -7.65
N TYR A 208 21.39 -3.13 -8.13
CA TYR A 208 21.85 -2.83 -9.48
C TYR A 208 23.36 -2.88 -9.48
N ARG A 209 23.92 -4.05 -9.82
CA ARG A 209 25.35 -4.13 -10.12
C ARG A 209 25.54 -3.55 -11.52
N SER A 210 25.87 -2.25 -11.60
CA SER A 210 26.50 -1.70 -12.80
C SER A 210 27.81 -2.44 -13.01
N SER A 211 27.85 -3.34 -13.99
CA SER A 211 29.07 -4.00 -14.43
C SER A 211 29.99 -2.95 -15.08
N LYS A 212 30.85 -2.33 -14.28
CA LYS A 212 32.13 -1.73 -14.69
C LYS A 212 33.10 -1.75 -13.51
N ILE A 213 33.94 -2.78 -13.45
CA ILE A 213 35.38 -2.69 -13.18
C ILE A 213 36.03 -3.67 -14.14
#